data_AF-A0A383ZLN4-F1
#
_entry.id   AF-A0A383ZLN4-F1
#
_cell.length_a   1.000
_cell.length_b   1.000
_cell.length_c   1.000
_cell.angle_alpha   90.00
_cell.angle_beta   90.00
_cell.angle_gamma   90.00
#
_symmetry.space_group_name_H-M   'P 1'
#
loop_
_entity.id
_entity.type
_entity.pdbx_description
1 polymer ?
#
loop_
_entity_poly.entity_id
_entity_poly.type
_entity_poly.pdbx_seq_one_letter_code
_entity_poly.pdbx_strand_id
1 'polypeptide(L)'
;MAAAFRPAKQVLPLQALRSLVYPGLGGSGSTCSRCPLGAKRYLLTDNIVKLKDFQHKKVAVACNLPGTKETYLRNLEEKLTQSKLILKEELRTLLHLCESWDDVELAKNVIYRYHAENRNITLGEYKFGPLFMRLCYELDLEESALELIKDQHLRGFFSDSTSFNILMDMLFIKGALEVLIEMKNQDVKFNKDTYILAFAICYKLNSPESFTICTTLREEALIKGEILSRRASCFAVALALNQNQLAKAISIFSQIMKPESIICTNLNIMIHIQSNMLKTLIDILKDATEGNLSRFVKKHVFSEEVLVKVREKVQDVPALLATFDELYGKLHIHGRVTAYTLDALLCHTPSDRKSHTVLLNKRTVSRRTFQPLSQSLWAE
;
A
#
# COMPACT_ATOMS: atom_id res chain seq x y z
N MET A 1 13.78 -49.92 -12.67
CA MET A 1 14.23 -48.52 -12.72
C MET A 1 13.03 -47.65 -13.04
N ALA A 2 12.56 -46.88 -12.07
CA ALA A 2 11.37 -46.04 -12.18
C ALA A 2 11.75 -44.68 -12.80
N ALA A 3 11.10 -44.30 -13.90
CA ALA A 3 11.17 -42.95 -14.45
C ALA A 3 9.90 -42.19 -14.02
N ALA A 4 10.09 -41.20 -13.16
CA ALA A 4 9.03 -40.34 -12.65
C ALA A 4 8.61 -39.32 -13.72
N PHE A 5 7.36 -39.40 -14.17
CA PHE A 5 6.70 -38.31 -14.89
C PHE A 5 6.39 -37.17 -13.91
N ARG A 6 7.02 -36.01 -14.11
CA ARG A 6 6.61 -34.74 -13.48
C ARG A 6 5.39 -34.20 -14.23
N PRO A 7 4.28 -33.83 -13.57
CA PRO A 7 3.21 -33.11 -14.25
C PRO A 7 3.59 -31.63 -14.41
N ALA A 8 3.30 -31.09 -15.59
CA ALA A 8 3.46 -29.69 -15.93
C ALA A 8 2.58 -28.79 -15.02
N LYS A 9 3.13 -27.65 -14.60
CA LYS A 9 2.41 -26.59 -13.89
C LYS A 9 1.20 -26.17 -14.74
N GLN A 10 -0.01 -26.39 -14.23
CA GLN A 10 -1.24 -25.88 -14.80
C GLN A 10 -1.21 -24.35 -14.73
N VAL A 11 -0.88 -23.71 -15.85
CA VAL A 11 -1.15 -22.30 -16.09
C VAL A 11 -2.63 -22.21 -16.44
N LEU A 12 -3.46 -21.75 -15.48
CA LEU A 12 -4.85 -21.43 -15.76
C LEU A 12 -4.92 -20.29 -16.80
N PRO A 13 -5.84 -20.32 -17.76
CA PRO A 13 -5.85 -19.37 -18.87
C PRO A 13 -6.35 -17.99 -18.40
N LEU A 14 -5.43 -17.03 -18.35
CA LEU A 14 -5.59 -15.60 -18.00
C LEU A 14 -6.50 -14.79 -18.97
N GLN A 15 -7.24 -15.45 -19.87
CA GLN A 15 -7.93 -14.80 -20.98
C GLN A 15 -9.33 -14.28 -20.62
N ALA A 16 -9.87 -14.63 -19.44
CA ALA A 16 -11.20 -14.20 -18.97
C ALA A 16 -11.21 -12.82 -18.26
N LEU A 17 -10.05 -12.19 -18.03
CA LEU A 17 -9.92 -10.96 -17.24
C LEU A 17 -10.14 -9.65 -18.02
N ARG A 18 -10.32 -9.71 -19.35
CA ARG A 18 -10.38 -8.50 -20.21
C ARG A 18 -11.78 -7.92 -20.41
N SER A 19 -12.83 -8.59 -19.96
CA SER A 19 -14.21 -8.19 -20.24
C SER A 19 -14.95 -7.80 -18.96
N LEU A 20 -14.66 -6.62 -18.39
CA LEU A 20 -15.54 -5.92 -17.45
C LEU A 20 -15.09 -4.46 -17.30
N VAL A 21 -15.38 -3.66 -18.33
CA VAL A 21 -15.52 -2.21 -18.20
C VAL A 21 -17.01 -1.93 -18.26
N TYR A 22 -17.63 -1.53 -17.15
CA TYR A 22 -18.97 -0.94 -17.15
C TYR A 22 -18.96 0.41 -16.44
N PRO A 23 -19.80 1.37 -16.87
CA PRO A 23 -19.71 2.78 -16.50
C PRO A 23 -20.62 3.14 -15.32
N GLY A 24 -20.14 4.06 -14.49
CA GLY A 24 -20.91 5.07 -13.77
C GLY A 24 -21.78 4.65 -12.57
N LEU A 25 -21.46 5.19 -11.39
CA LEU A 25 -22.37 6.06 -10.64
C LEU A 25 -21.60 6.85 -9.56
N GLY A 26 -21.89 8.14 -9.46
CA GLY A 26 -21.22 9.09 -8.57
C GLY A 26 -21.62 8.95 -7.09
N GLY A 27 -20.70 9.35 -6.22
CA GLY A 27 -20.92 9.49 -4.78
C GLY A 27 -19.93 10.47 -4.19
N SER A 28 -20.45 11.62 -3.76
CA SER A 28 -19.75 12.74 -3.15
C SER A 28 -18.91 12.32 -1.92
N GLY A 29 -17.63 12.69 -1.91
CA GLY A 29 -16.70 12.42 -0.81
C GLY A 29 -16.15 13.72 -0.22
N SER A 30 -16.45 13.94 1.06
CA SER A 30 -16.12 15.13 1.84
C SER A 30 -14.62 15.44 1.91
N THR A 31 -14.29 16.72 1.78
CA THR A 31 -12.96 17.29 1.92
C THR A 31 -12.46 17.22 3.36
N CYS A 32 -11.28 16.64 3.57
CA CYS A 32 -10.52 16.82 4.82
C CYS A 32 -9.06 17.23 4.52
N SER A 33 -8.89 18.53 4.53
CA SER A 33 -7.74 19.42 4.81
C SER A 33 -6.29 18.91 4.74
N ARG A 34 -5.59 19.46 3.73
CA ARG A 34 -4.15 19.82 3.65
C ARG A 34 -3.12 18.71 3.39
N CYS A 35 -3.16 18.17 2.17
CA CYS A 35 -1.97 17.94 1.34
C CYS A 35 -1.91 19.04 0.26
N PRO A 36 -0.74 19.50 -0.20
CA PRO A 36 -0.68 20.23 -1.47
C PRO A 36 -1.15 19.26 -2.57
N LEU A 37 -2.27 19.61 -3.19
CA LEU A 37 -2.85 19.23 -4.49
C LEU A 37 -2.32 17.94 -5.16
N GLY A 38 -3.23 16.99 -5.40
CA GLY A 38 -3.11 15.99 -6.48
C GLY A 38 -3.05 14.55 -6.02
N ALA A 39 -2.01 14.19 -5.27
CA ALA A 39 -1.69 12.77 -5.15
C ALA A 39 -2.55 12.04 -4.11
N LYS A 40 -3.42 11.14 -4.60
CA LYS A 40 -4.26 10.28 -3.77
C LYS A 40 -3.40 9.26 -3.01
N ARG A 41 -3.08 9.55 -1.75
CA ARG A 41 -2.44 8.59 -0.84
C ARG A 41 -3.49 7.62 -0.31
N TYR A 42 -3.36 6.34 -0.64
CA TYR A 42 -4.36 5.36 -0.22
C TYR A 42 -3.84 4.44 0.88
N LEU A 43 -2.84 3.61 0.60
CA LEU A 43 -2.51 2.49 1.50
C LEU A 43 -1.07 2.49 1.97
N LEU A 44 -0.13 2.98 1.17
CA LEU A 44 1.29 3.01 1.50
C LEU A 44 1.70 4.26 2.28
N THR A 45 2.63 4.07 3.21
CA THR A 45 3.23 5.17 3.98
C THR A 45 4.30 5.91 3.18
N ASP A 46 4.62 7.15 3.58
CA ASP A 46 5.66 7.94 2.93
C ASP A 46 7.04 7.26 3.05
N ASN A 47 7.29 6.49 4.11
CA ASN A 47 8.51 5.69 4.25
C ASN A 47 8.67 4.61 3.16
N ILE A 48 7.56 4.13 2.57
CA ILE A 48 7.56 3.12 1.52
C ILE A 48 7.61 3.81 0.15
N VAL A 49 6.70 4.76 -0.07
CA VAL A 49 6.61 5.50 -1.35
C VAL A 49 7.86 6.36 -1.55
N LYS A 50 8.42 6.94 -0.49
CA LYS A 50 9.57 7.87 -0.47
C LYS A 50 9.36 9.13 -1.31
N LEU A 51 8.14 9.67 -1.31
CA LEU A 51 7.80 10.85 -2.10
C LEU A 51 8.52 12.11 -1.57
N LYS A 52 8.56 12.30 -0.24
CA LYS A 52 9.30 13.43 0.35
C LYS A 52 10.79 13.36 0.06
N ASP A 53 11.39 12.18 0.19
CA ASP A 53 12.82 11.98 -0.13
C ASP A 53 13.11 12.29 -1.61
N PHE A 54 12.19 11.94 -2.51
CA PHE A 54 12.28 12.26 -3.93
C PHE A 54 12.21 13.77 -4.16
N GLN A 55 11.24 14.46 -3.57
CA GLN A 55 11.09 15.92 -3.65
C GLN A 55 12.32 16.69 -3.13
N HIS A 56 12.85 16.29 -1.98
CA HIS A 56 14.09 16.89 -1.46
C HIS A 56 15.27 16.68 -2.41
N LYS A 57 15.36 15.51 -3.06
CA LYS A 57 16.40 15.24 -4.06
C LYS A 57 16.21 16.06 -5.32
N LYS A 58 14.98 16.31 -5.79
CA LYS A 58 14.72 17.21 -6.93
C LYS A 58 15.31 18.59 -6.68
N VAL A 59 15.01 19.17 -5.51
CA VAL A 59 15.57 20.48 -5.11
C VAL A 59 17.09 20.44 -5.06
N ALA A 60 17.67 19.42 -4.43
CA ALA A 60 19.13 19.30 -4.34
C ALA A 60 19.79 19.15 -5.72
N VAL A 61 19.20 18.40 -6.65
CA VAL A 61 19.71 18.24 -8.02
C VAL A 61 19.59 19.56 -8.79
N ALA A 62 18.46 20.25 -8.70
CA ALA A 62 18.26 21.54 -9.36
C ALA A 62 19.25 22.61 -8.86
N CYS A 63 19.51 22.68 -7.54
CA CYS A 63 20.47 23.62 -6.98
C CYS A 63 21.93 23.35 -7.37
N ASN A 64 22.28 22.09 -7.64
CA ASN A 64 23.63 21.68 -8.00
C ASN A 64 23.83 21.50 -9.51
N LEU A 65 22.83 21.84 -10.33
CA LEU A 65 22.89 21.66 -11.78
C LEU A 65 23.91 22.63 -12.39
N PRO A 66 24.92 22.15 -13.13
CA PRO A 66 25.78 23.03 -13.92
C PRO A 66 24.99 23.62 -15.09
N GLY A 67 24.65 24.90 -15.01
CA GLY A 67 23.86 25.61 -16.03
C GLY A 67 22.36 25.59 -15.76
N THR A 68 21.54 25.76 -16.81
CA THR A 68 20.08 25.80 -16.67
C THR A 68 19.43 24.46 -17.04
N LYS A 69 18.23 24.22 -16.52
CA LYS A 69 17.40 23.05 -16.87
C LYS A 69 17.21 22.95 -18.38
N GLU A 70 16.85 24.05 -19.04
CA GLU A 70 16.55 24.10 -20.47
C GLU A 70 17.78 23.74 -21.31
N THR A 71 18.96 24.18 -20.88
CA THR A 71 20.23 23.83 -21.53
C THR A 71 20.51 22.34 -21.38
N TYR A 72 20.27 21.79 -20.20
CA TYR A 72 20.47 20.37 -19.92
C TYR A 72 19.52 19.47 -20.75
N LEU A 73 18.24 19.83 -20.84
CA LEU A 73 17.25 19.09 -21.64
C LEU A 73 17.60 19.12 -23.13
N ARG A 74 17.95 20.29 -23.67
CA ARG A 74 18.37 20.43 -25.07
C ARG A 74 19.60 19.58 -25.40
N ASN A 75 20.60 19.55 -24.52
CA ASN A 75 21.78 18.71 -24.71
C ASN A 75 21.41 17.21 -24.76
N LEU A 76 20.41 16.78 -23.99
CA LEU A 76 19.92 15.41 -24.05
C LEU A 76 19.15 15.11 -25.33
N GLU A 77 18.32 16.03 -25.81
CA GLU A 77 17.65 15.92 -27.11
C GLU A 77 18.66 15.81 -28.26
N GLU A 78 19.71 16.64 -28.24
CA GLU A 78 20.81 16.57 -29.19
C GLU A 78 21.54 15.22 -29.11
N LYS A 79 21.73 14.66 -27.91
CA LYS A 79 22.31 13.32 -27.75
C LYS A 79 21.42 12.23 -28.34
N LEU A 80 20.10 12.32 -28.14
CA LEU A 80 19.15 11.38 -28.73
C LEU A 80 19.19 11.42 -30.25
N THR A 81 19.16 12.61 -30.85
CA THR A 81 19.22 12.79 -32.32
C THR A 81 20.55 12.30 -32.90
N GLN A 82 21.66 12.53 -32.19
CA GLN A 82 23.00 12.08 -32.60
C GLN A 82 23.27 10.61 -32.21
N SER A 83 22.30 9.90 -31.63
CA SER A 83 22.43 8.51 -31.17
C SER A 83 23.60 8.28 -30.20
N LYS A 84 24.01 9.31 -29.46
CA LYS A 84 25.07 9.23 -28.45
C LYS A 84 24.59 8.45 -27.22
N LEU A 85 25.54 7.79 -26.55
CA LEU A 85 25.27 7.00 -25.35
C LEU A 85 24.71 7.88 -24.22
N ILE A 86 23.63 7.40 -23.58
CA ILE A 86 23.01 8.05 -22.43
C ILE A 86 23.62 7.47 -21.15
N LEU A 87 24.23 8.33 -20.34
CA LEU A 87 24.83 7.90 -19.08
C LEU A 87 23.76 7.76 -17.99
N LYS A 88 24.02 6.86 -17.05
CA LYS A 88 23.16 6.61 -15.89
C LYS A 88 22.86 7.88 -15.08
N GLU A 89 23.88 8.68 -14.74
CA GLU A 89 23.66 9.91 -13.97
C GLU A 89 22.92 10.96 -14.81
N GLU A 90 22.96 10.87 -16.15
CA GLU A 90 22.22 11.79 -17.01
C GLU A 90 20.72 11.53 -16.96
N LEU A 91 20.31 10.26 -17.12
CA LEU A 91 18.93 9.85 -16.94
C LEU A 91 18.45 10.12 -15.51
N ARG A 92 19.29 9.86 -14.51
CA ARG A 92 18.94 10.15 -13.11
C ARG A 92 18.69 11.63 -12.89
N THR A 93 19.57 12.51 -13.39
CA THR A 93 19.43 13.96 -13.27
C THR A 93 18.18 14.43 -13.99
N LEU A 94 17.97 13.98 -15.24
CA LEU A 94 16.77 14.27 -16.03
C LEU A 94 15.49 14.02 -15.22
N LEU A 95 15.34 12.81 -14.66
CA LEU A 95 14.14 12.43 -13.89
C LEU A 95 13.90 13.28 -12.64
N HIS A 96 14.94 13.90 -12.07
CA HIS A 96 14.79 14.82 -10.94
C HIS A 96 14.52 16.27 -11.39
N LEU A 97 14.80 16.62 -12.66
CA LEU A 97 14.53 17.95 -13.23
C LEU A 97 13.15 18.05 -13.89
N CYS A 98 12.50 16.93 -14.23
CA CYS A 98 11.17 16.92 -14.83
C CYS A 98 10.12 17.56 -13.92
N GLU A 99 9.38 18.53 -14.45
CA GLU A 99 8.30 19.26 -13.76
C GLU A 99 7.04 19.41 -14.63
N SER A 100 7.15 19.21 -15.95
CA SER A 100 6.04 19.30 -16.90
C SER A 100 5.81 17.97 -17.64
N TRP A 101 4.68 17.89 -18.35
CA TRP A 101 4.39 16.77 -19.24
C TRP A 101 5.42 16.65 -20.37
N ASP A 102 5.86 17.77 -20.96
CA ASP A 102 6.88 17.79 -22.01
C ASP A 102 8.22 17.21 -21.53
N ASP A 103 8.64 17.56 -20.31
CA ASP A 103 9.85 17.01 -19.70
C ASP A 103 9.74 15.48 -19.54
N VAL A 104 8.56 14.99 -19.19
CA VAL A 104 8.31 13.55 -19.02
C VAL A 104 8.33 12.82 -20.35
N GLU A 105 7.80 13.42 -21.41
CA GLU A 105 7.84 12.81 -22.75
C GLU A 105 9.28 12.67 -23.26
N LEU A 106 10.13 13.68 -23.05
CA LEU A 106 11.57 13.55 -23.27
C LEU A 106 12.17 12.44 -22.39
N ALA A 107 11.81 12.39 -21.10
CA ALA A 107 12.29 11.34 -20.21
C ALA A 107 11.91 9.93 -20.67
N LYS A 108 10.71 9.72 -21.22
CA LYS A 108 10.32 8.43 -21.82
C LYS A 108 11.27 8.05 -22.95
N ASN A 109 11.53 8.96 -23.89
CA ASN A 109 12.45 8.72 -25.01
C ASN A 109 13.86 8.37 -24.53
N VAL A 110 14.36 9.08 -23.52
CA VAL A 110 15.66 8.77 -22.88
C VAL A 110 15.63 7.42 -22.17
N ILE A 111 14.53 7.05 -21.52
CA ILE A 111 14.35 5.73 -20.88
C ILE A 111 14.42 4.60 -21.92
N TYR A 112 13.69 4.71 -23.04
CA TYR A 112 13.75 3.71 -24.11
C TYR A 112 15.18 3.55 -24.64
N ARG A 113 15.86 4.67 -24.90
CA ARG A 113 17.23 4.66 -25.41
C ARG A 113 18.19 4.03 -24.40
N TYR A 114 18.17 4.50 -23.15
CA TYR A 114 19.00 3.99 -22.08
C TYR A 114 18.77 2.49 -21.85
N HIS A 115 17.51 2.05 -21.81
CA HIS A 115 17.19 0.64 -21.60
C HIS A 115 17.70 -0.22 -22.76
N ALA A 116 17.50 0.22 -24.01
CA ALA A 116 18.00 -0.48 -25.20
C ALA A 116 19.54 -0.61 -25.19
N GLU A 117 20.25 0.43 -24.76
CA GLU A 117 21.71 0.45 -24.63
C GLU A 117 22.23 -0.48 -23.52
N ASN A 118 21.46 -0.69 -22.46
CA ASN A 118 21.91 -1.38 -21.24
C ASN A 118 21.23 -2.75 -20.98
N ARG A 119 20.49 -3.32 -21.95
CA ARG A 119 19.72 -4.58 -21.77
C ARG A 119 20.51 -5.77 -21.20
N ASN A 120 21.83 -5.80 -21.39
CA ASN A 120 22.67 -6.93 -21.02
C ASN A 120 23.37 -6.79 -19.65
N ILE A 121 23.17 -5.68 -18.93
CA ILE A 121 23.82 -5.43 -17.64
C ILE A 121 22.85 -5.80 -16.51
N THR A 122 23.07 -6.95 -15.86
CA THR A 122 22.06 -7.59 -15.00
C THR A 122 22.33 -7.50 -13.49
N LEU A 123 23.46 -6.93 -13.04
CA LEU A 123 23.84 -6.99 -11.63
C LEU A 123 24.15 -5.62 -11.00
N GLY A 124 23.33 -5.21 -10.02
CA GLY A 124 23.63 -4.06 -9.14
C GLY A 124 23.30 -2.67 -9.70
N GLU A 125 22.59 -2.60 -10.83
CA GLU A 125 22.25 -1.31 -11.45
C GLU A 125 21.24 -0.49 -10.64
N TYR A 126 21.27 0.82 -10.89
CA TYR A 126 20.36 1.76 -10.25
C TYR A 126 18.93 1.53 -10.72
N LYS A 127 18.01 1.42 -9.78
CA LYS A 127 16.61 1.10 -10.04
C LYS A 127 15.85 2.36 -10.45
N PHE A 128 15.77 2.61 -11.75
CA PHE A 128 15.04 3.74 -12.31
C PHE A 128 13.51 3.60 -12.21
N GLY A 129 12.98 2.37 -12.26
CA GLY A 129 11.54 2.11 -12.18
C GLY A 129 10.84 2.83 -11.02
N PRO A 130 11.28 2.65 -9.76
CA PRO A 130 10.67 3.35 -8.64
C PRO A 130 10.87 4.88 -8.69
N LEU A 131 11.93 5.38 -9.32
CA LEU A 131 12.16 6.82 -9.48
C LEU A 131 11.14 7.42 -10.45
N PHE A 132 10.97 6.80 -11.62
CA PHE A 132 9.99 7.21 -12.61
C PHE A 132 8.56 7.13 -12.07
N MET A 133 8.22 6.07 -11.33
CA MET A 133 6.88 5.95 -10.72
C MET A 133 6.59 7.06 -9.70
N ARG A 134 7.59 7.58 -8.97
CA ARG A 134 7.41 8.74 -8.08
C ARG A 134 7.23 10.04 -8.85
N LEU A 135 7.91 10.18 -9.98
CA LEU A 135 7.71 11.31 -10.87
C LEU A 135 6.26 11.32 -11.41
N CYS A 136 5.76 10.17 -11.87
CA CYS A 136 4.36 10.04 -12.27
C CYS A 136 3.38 10.28 -11.11
N TYR A 137 3.72 9.85 -9.89
CA TYR A 137 2.93 10.10 -8.68
C TYR A 137 2.82 11.59 -8.35
N GLU A 138 3.90 12.35 -8.53
CA GLU A 138 3.93 13.78 -8.26
C GLU A 138 3.17 14.60 -9.31
N LEU A 139 3.20 14.16 -10.57
CA LEU A 139 2.62 14.88 -11.71
C LEU A 139 1.23 14.36 -12.11
N ASP A 140 0.61 13.48 -11.31
CA ASP A 140 -0.68 12.84 -11.59
C ASP A 140 -0.72 12.21 -13.02
N LEU A 141 0.32 11.44 -13.35
CA LEU A 141 0.51 10.77 -14.65
C LEU A 141 0.30 9.26 -14.54
N GLU A 142 -0.78 8.81 -13.89
CA GLU A 142 -1.01 7.38 -13.63
C GLU A 142 -1.19 6.57 -14.92
N GLU A 143 -1.85 7.14 -15.93
CA GLU A 143 -2.08 6.47 -17.23
C GLU A 143 -0.76 6.26 -17.99
N SER A 144 0.10 7.28 -18.08
CA SER A 144 1.42 7.13 -18.69
C SER A 144 2.29 6.10 -17.95
N ALA A 145 2.19 6.04 -16.61
CA ALA A 145 2.89 5.01 -15.84
C ALA A 145 2.36 3.59 -16.13
N LEU A 146 1.04 3.45 -16.29
CA LEU A 146 0.38 2.20 -16.63
C LEU A 146 0.70 1.72 -18.05
N GLU A 147 0.82 2.63 -19.02
CA GLU A 147 1.25 2.31 -20.37
C GLU A 147 2.68 1.78 -20.39
N LEU A 148 3.62 2.52 -19.77
CA LEU A 148 5.04 2.16 -19.78
C LEU A 148 5.33 0.84 -19.05
N ILE A 149 4.63 0.55 -17.95
CA ILE A 149 4.88 -0.68 -17.19
C ILE A 149 4.50 -1.93 -17.98
N LYS A 150 3.56 -1.83 -18.92
CA LYS A 150 3.08 -2.92 -19.79
C LYS A 150 3.87 -3.03 -21.08
N ASP A 151 4.70 -2.04 -21.40
CA ASP A 151 5.44 -2.00 -22.65
C ASP A 151 6.48 -3.13 -22.70
N GLN A 152 6.34 -3.99 -23.71
CA GLN A 152 7.25 -5.11 -23.95
C GLN A 152 8.67 -4.65 -24.29
N HIS A 153 8.86 -3.46 -24.86
CA HIS A 153 10.17 -2.89 -25.15
C HIS A 153 10.94 -2.50 -23.88
N LEU A 154 10.24 -2.28 -22.76
CA LEU A 154 10.80 -1.95 -21.45
C LEU A 154 10.79 -3.14 -20.48
N ARG A 155 10.59 -4.36 -20.98
CA ARG A 155 10.58 -5.56 -20.14
C ARG A 155 11.90 -5.69 -19.37
N GLY A 156 11.78 -5.78 -18.05
CA GLY A 156 12.93 -5.83 -17.13
C GLY A 156 13.42 -4.47 -16.61
N PHE A 157 13.02 -3.35 -17.23
CA PHE A 157 13.31 -2.01 -16.73
C PHE A 157 12.67 -1.77 -15.34
N PHE A 158 11.41 -2.18 -15.20
CA PHE A 158 10.65 -2.09 -13.94
C PHE A 158 10.84 -3.30 -13.02
N SER A 159 12.03 -3.88 -12.94
CA SER A 159 12.28 -5.13 -12.19
C SER A 159 12.07 -5.06 -10.67
N ASP A 160 11.94 -3.87 -10.08
CA ASP A 160 11.72 -3.70 -8.64
C ASP A 160 10.23 -3.61 -8.30
N SER A 161 9.80 -4.44 -7.34
CA SER A 161 8.43 -4.48 -6.83
C SER A 161 7.92 -3.14 -6.31
N THR A 162 8.80 -2.24 -5.85
CA THR A 162 8.42 -0.88 -5.44
C THR A 162 7.80 -0.09 -6.60
N SER A 163 8.23 -0.32 -7.84
CA SER A 163 7.64 0.36 -9.01
C SER A 163 6.16 0.03 -9.14
N PHE A 164 5.84 -1.27 -9.13
CA PHE A 164 4.47 -1.77 -9.17
C PHE A 164 3.67 -1.36 -7.94
N ASN A 165 4.28 -1.40 -6.74
CA ASN A 165 3.61 -1.03 -5.50
C ASN A 165 3.21 0.45 -5.48
N ILE A 166 4.06 1.36 -6.00
CA ILE A 166 3.71 2.78 -6.11
C ILE A 166 2.56 2.96 -7.10
N LEU A 167 2.61 2.29 -8.26
CA LEU A 167 1.55 2.38 -9.26
C LEU A 167 0.22 1.78 -8.78
N MET A 168 0.24 0.63 -8.09
CA MET A 168 -0.94 0.05 -7.44
C MET A 168 -1.51 0.96 -6.35
N ASP A 169 -0.68 1.69 -5.61
CA ASP A 169 -1.15 2.71 -4.66
C ASP A 169 -1.85 3.84 -5.41
N MET A 170 -1.24 4.44 -6.44
CA MET A 170 -1.85 5.49 -7.26
C MET A 170 -3.22 5.08 -7.85
N LEU A 171 -3.27 3.85 -8.37
CA LEU A 171 -4.43 3.28 -9.06
C LEU A 171 -5.38 2.52 -8.12
N PHE A 172 -5.27 2.68 -6.80
CA PHE A 172 -5.98 1.83 -5.85
C PHE A 172 -7.51 1.80 -6.05
N ILE A 173 -8.13 2.92 -6.43
CA ILE A 173 -9.57 2.98 -6.74
C ILE A 173 -9.89 2.39 -8.13
N LYS A 174 -9.01 2.53 -9.13
CA LYS A 174 -9.24 2.11 -10.51
C LYS A 174 -7.95 1.63 -11.17
N GLY A 175 -7.95 0.43 -11.77
CA GLY A 175 -6.84 -0.06 -12.60
C GLY A 175 -5.74 -0.82 -11.85
N ALA A 176 -5.70 -0.80 -10.51
CA ALA A 176 -4.64 -1.48 -9.75
C ALA A 176 -4.60 -3.01 -9.91
N LEU A 177 -5.74 -3.67 -10.22
CA LEU A 177 -5.74 -5.11 -10.49
C LEU A 177 -4.91 -5.46 -11.73
N GLU A 178 -4.96 -4.61 -12.76
CA GLU A 178 -4.22 -4.82 -14.00
C GLU A 178 -2.71 -4.74 -13.76
N VAL A 179 -2.28 -3.80 -12.93
CA VAL A 179 -0.87 -3.67 -12.49
C VAL A 179 -0.41 -4.92 -11.74
N LEU A 180 -1.25 -5.48 -10.87
CA LEU A 180 -0.94 -6.70 -10.13
C LEU A 180 -0.77 -7.91 -11.07
N ILE A 181 -1.64 -8.03 -12.08
CA ILE A 181 -1.54 -9.07 -13.10
C ILE A 181 -0.24 -8.90 -13.88
N GLU A 182 0.08 -7.68 -14.29
CA GLU A 182 1.31 -7.41 -15.05
C GLU A 182 2.57 -7.69 -14.23
N MET A 183 2.56 -7.35 -12.94
CA MET A 183 3.64 -7.71 -12.01
C MET A 183 3.88 -9.23 -11.98
N LYS A 184 2.81 -10.03 -11.97
CA LYS A 184 2.89 -11.49 -12.01
C LYS A 184 3.38 -12.00 -13.38
N ASN A 185 2.92 -11.41 -14.47
CA ASN A 185 3.35 -11.76 -15.84
C ASN A 185 4.84 -11.50 -16.07
N GLN A 186 5.38 -10.46 -15.45
CA GLN A 186 6.81 -10.12 -15.49
C GLN A 186 7.65 -10.90 -14.47
N ASP A 187 7.06 -11.82 -13.71
CA ASP A 187 7.71 -12.62 -12.65
C ASP A 187 8.43 -11.77 -11.59
N VAL A 188 7.89 -10.58 -11.30
CA VAL A 188 8.47 -9.69 -10.29
C VAL A 188 8.11 -10.20 -8.90
N LYS A 189 9.12 -10.45 -8.07
CA LYS A 189 8.93 -11.02 -6.74
C LYS A 189 8.06 -10.13 -5.85
N PHE A 190 7.01 -10.73 -5.29
CA PHE A 190 6.13 -10.05 -4.35
C PHE A 190 6.85 -9.81 -3.02
N ASN A 191 6.63 -8.63 -2.45
CA ASN A 191 7.10 -8.29 -1.11
C ASN A 191 5.91 -8.11 -0.16
N LYS A 192 6.20 -7.81 1.11
CA LYS A 192 5.19 -7.60 2.15
C LYS A 192 4.14 -6.55 1.76
N ASP A 193 4.57 -5.45 1.13
CA ASP A 193 3.69 -4.35 0.76
C ASP A 193 2.83 -4.71 -0.47
N THR A 194 3.39 -5.52 -1.39
CA THR A 194 2.65 -6.09 -2.52
C THR A 194 1.45 -6.91 -2.05
N TYR A 195 1.61 -7.77 -1.04
CA TYR A 195 0.49 -8.55 -0.50
C TYR A 195 -0.57 -7.67 0.18
N ILE A 196 -0.17 -6.58 0.85
CA ILE A 196 -1.12 -5.63 1.44
C ILE A 196 -1.97 -4.99 0.33
N LEU A 197 -1.32 -4.49 -0.72
CA LEU A 197 -2.00 -3.87 -1.86
C LEU A 197 -2.89 -4.87 -2.59
N ALA A 198 -2.37 -6.06 -2.93
CA ALA A 198 -3.12 -7.09 -3.64
C ALA A 198 -4.41 -7.48 -2.91
N PHE A 199 -4.32 -7.72 -1.59
CA PHE A 199 -5.51 -8.11 -0.82
C PHE A 199 -6.46 -6.94 -0.60
N ALA A 200 -5.95 -5.72 -0.47
CA ALA A 200 -6.79 -4.52 -0.40
C ALA A 200 -7.55 -4.27 -1.72
N ILE A 201 -6.89 -4.45 -2.87
CA ILE A 201 -7.51 -4.35 -4.20
C ILE A 201 -8.63 -5.38 -4.32
N CYS A 202 -8.35 -6.64 -3.95
CA CYS A 202 -9.36 -7.69 -3.98
C CYS A 202 -10.54 -7.37 -3.05
N TYR A 203 -10.26 -6.85 -1.85
CA TYR A 203 -11.28 -6.40 -0.91
C TYR A 203 -12.16 -5.29 -1.47
N LYS A 204 -11.58 -4.30 -2.17
CA LYS A 204 -12.34 -3.20 -2.79
C LYS A 204 -13.19 -3.65 -3.97
N LEU A 205 -12.71 -4.59 -4.77
CA LEU A 205 -13.48 -5.15 -5.88
C LEU A 205 -14.65 -6.01 -5.39
N ASN A 206 -14.45 -6.74 -4.30
CA ASN A 206 -15.47 -7.55 -3.63
C ASN A 206 -16.29 -8.46 -4.57
N SER A 207 -15.65 -9.02 -5.60
CA SER A 207 -16.24 -9.97 -6.52
C SER A 207 -15.78 -11.42 -6.23
N PRO A 208 -16.52 -12.45 -6.64
CA PRO A 208 -16.09 -13.85 -6.51
C PRO A 208 -14.72 -14.13 -7.17
N GLU A 209 -14.43 -13.46 -8.27
CA GLU A 209 -13.14 -13.55 -8.98
C GLU A 209 -12.02 -12.95 -8.13
N SER A 210 -12.25 -11.75 -7.56
CA SER A 210 -11.28 -11.10 -6.68
C SER A 210 -11.02 -11.91 -5.41
N PHE A 211 -12.04 -12.60 -4.89
CA PHE A 211 -11.87 -13.54 -3.78
C PHE A 211 -11.00 -14.73 -4.15
N THR A 212 -11.24 -15.32 -5.33
CA THR A 212 -10.44 -16.42 -5.85
C THR A 212 -8.98 -16.01 -6.00
N ILE A 213 -8.71 -14.83 -6.57
CA ILE A 213 -7.37 -14.25 -6.68
C ILE A 213 -6.74 -14.07 -5.29
N CYS A 214 -7.46 -13.49 -4.34
CA CYS A 214 -6.96 -13.30 -2.98
C CYS A 214 -6.59 -14.63 -2.31
N THR A 215 -7.43 -15.67 -2.44
CA THR A 215 -7.17 -16.98 -1.84
C THR A 215 -6.00 -17.70 -2.49
N THR A 216 -5.90 -17.67 -3.81
CA THR A 216 -4.78 -18.32 -4.54
C THR A 216 -3.45 -17.64 -4.23
N LEU A 217 -3.40 -16.30 -4.24
CA LEU A 217 -2.20 -15.54 -3.86
C LEU A 217 -1.76 -15.83 -2.42
N ARG A 218 -2.72 -15.99 -1.50
CA ARG A 218 -2.44 -16.35 -0.11
C ARG A 218 -1.88 -17.77 0.00
N GLU A 219 -2.48 -18.74 -0.67
CA GLU A 219 -2.02 -20.14 -0.65
C GLU A 219 -0.61 -20.25 -1.26
N GLU A 220 -0.38 -19.59 -2.41
CA GLU A 220 0.95 -19.49 -3.01
C GLU A 220 1.99 -18.89 -2.04
N ALA A 221 1.62 -17.83 -1.30
CA ALA A 221 2.50 -17.21 -0.30
C ALA A 221 2.84 -18.17 0.83
N LEU A 222 1.84 -18.90 1.36
CA LEU A 222 2.03 -19.88 2.42
C LEU A 222 2.91 -21.04 1.99
N ILE A 223 2.72 -21.57 0.77
CA ILE A 223 3.56 -22.65 0.20
C ILE A 223 5.01 -22.19 0.04
N LYS A 224 5.22 -20.93 -0.35
CA LYS A 224 6.57 -20.32 -0.46
C LYS A 224 7.20 -19.96 0.88
N GLY A 225 6.47 -20.12 1.99
CA GLY A 225 6.95 -19.73 3.33
C GLY A 225 6.98 -18.21 3.57
N GLU A 226 6.24 -17.44 2.77
CA GLU A 226 6.17 -15.98 2.91
C GLU A 226 5.31 -15.58 4.12
N ILE A 227 5.81 -14.63 4.93
CA ILE A 227 5.10 -14.16 6.13
C ILE A 227 4.16 -13.02 5.74
N LEU A 228 2.85 -13.31 5.78
CA LEU A 228 1.82 -12.31 5.54
C LEU A 228 1.71 -11.34 6.72
N SER A 229 1.63 -10.05 6.40
CA SER A 229 1.41 -9.04 7.43
C SER A 229 0.00 -9.16 8.02
N ARG A 230 -0.16 -8.79 9.29
CA ARG A 230 -1.48 -8.69 9.93
C ARG A 230 -2.47 -7.87 9.10
N ARG A 231 -2.02 -6.76 8.50
CA ARG A 231 -2.88 -5.89 7.69
C ARG A 231 -3.39 -6.60 6.42
N ALA A 232 -2.51 -7.33 5.73
CA ALA A 232 -2.91 -8.16 4.59
C ALA A 232 -3.94 -9.21 5.04
N SER A 233 -3.66 -9.94 6.12
CA SER A 233 -4.61 -10.93 6.66
C SER A 233 -5.96 -10.30 7.04
N CYS A 234 -5.99 -9.09 7.61
CA CYS A 234 -7.24 -8.37 7.90
C CYS A 234 -8.07 -8.11 6.63
N PHE A 235 -7.46 -7.70 5.52
CA PHE A 235 -8.17 -7.55 4.24
C PHE A 235 -8.72 -8.88 3.74
N ALA A 236 -7.95 -9.96 3.83
CA ALA A 236 -8.41 -11.29 3.42
C ALA A 236 -9.57 -11.80 4.28
N VAL A 237 -9.56 -11.56 5.60
CA VAL A 237 -10.69 -11.87 6.49
C VAL A 237 -11.91 -11.04 6.11
N ALA A 238 -11.75 -9.72 5.95
CA ALA A 238 -12.85 -8.82 5.61
C ALA A 238 -13.51 -9.22 4.27
N LEU A 239 -12.70 -9.56 3.27
CA LEU A 239 -13.19 -10.05 1.99
C LEU A 239 -13.92 -11.39 2.13
N ALA A 240 -13.37 -12.34 2.89
CA ALA A 240 -14.05 -13.62 3.15
C ALA A 240 -15.42 -13.44 3.84
N LEU A 241 -15.52 -12.51 4.79
CA LEU A 241 -16.78 -12.16 5.46
C LEU A 241 -17.79 -11.55 4.47
N ASN A 242 -17.35 -10.64 3.59
CA ASN A 242 -18.21 -10.04 2.56
C ASN A 242 -18.73 -11.07 1.54
N GLN A 243 -17.95 -12.12 1.27
CA GLN A 243 -18.31 -13.22 0.37
C GLN A 243 -19.07 -14.36 1.08
N ASN A 244 -19.50 -14.16 2.33
CA ASN A 244 -20.18 -15.16 3.16
C ASN A 244 -19.38 -16.48 3.35
N GLN A 245 -18.05 -16.42 3.28
CA GLN A 245 -17.14 -17.56 3.45
C GLN A 245 -16.62 -17.62 4.89
N LEU A 246 -17.53 -17.84 5.85
CA LEU A 246 -17.26 -17.77 7.28
C LEU A 246 -16.13 -18.71 7.73
N ALA A 247 -16.13 -19.96 7.27
CA ALA A 247 -15.10 -20.95 7.64
C ALA A 247 -13.68 -20.48 7.21
N LYS A 248 -13.57 -19.87 6.03
CA LYS A 248 -12.31 -19.28 5.55
C LYS A 248 -11.94 -18.06 6.38
N ALA A 249 -12.90 -17.18 6.71
CA ALA A 249 -12.64 -16.02 7.55
C ALA A 249 -12.07 -16.42 8.92
N ILE A 250 -12.65 -17.42 9.59
CA ILE A 250 -12.17 -17.94 10.88
C ILE A 250 -10.77 -18.54 10.74
N SER A 251 -10.55 -19.37 9.71
CA SER A 251 -9.25 -20.00 9.45
C SER A 251 -8.13 -18.97 9.19
N ILE A 252 -8.44 -17.90 8.44
CA ILE A 252 -7.48 -16.82 8.19
C ILE A 252 -7.23 -16.03 9.47
N PHE A 253 -8.28 -15.72 10.23
CA PHE A 253 -8.20 -14.90 11.44
C PHE A 253 -7.37 -15.58 12.54
N SER A 254 -7.52 -16.90 12.73
CA SER A 254 -6.79 -17.65 13.76
C SER A 254 -5.27 -17.67 13.53
N GLN A 255 -4.82 -17.48 12.29
CA GLN A 255 -3.40 -17.42 11.92
C GLN A 255 -2.79 -16.01 12.13
N ILE A 256 -3.59 -15.01 12.52
CA ILE A 256 -3.10 -13.66 12.76
C ILE A 256 -2.35 -13.60 14.10
N MET A 257 -1.04 -13.38 14.04
CA MET A 257 -0.23 -13.13 15.22
C MET A 257 -0.53 -11.74 15.81
N LYS A 258 -0.71 -11.67 17.14
CA LYS A 258 -0.98 -10.44 17.91
C LYS A 258 -2.24 -9.68 17.43
N PRO A 259 -3.45 -10.23 17.70
CA PRO A 259 -4.72 -9.67 17.25
C PRO A 259 -5.18 -8.41 18.03
N GLU A 260 -4.34 -7.82 18.89
CA GLU A 260 -4.63 -6.64 19.73
C GLU A 260 -4.67 -5.32 18.92
N SER A 261 -5.26 -5.34 17.72
CA SER A 261 -5.50 -4.15 16.91
C SER A 261 -6.98 -3.84 16.80
N ILE A 262 -7.31 -2.55 16.67
CA ILE A 262 -8.67 -2.06 16.47
C ILE A 262 -9.34 -2.82 15.31
N ILE A 263 -8.64 -2.98 14.19
CA ILE A 263 -9.15 -3.71 13.01
C ILE A 263 -9.46 -5.17 13.36
N CYS A 264 -8.53 -5.89 13.99
CA CYS A 264 -8.75 -7.28 14.39
C CYS A 264 -9.91 -7.42 15.39
N THR A 265 -10.03 -6.52 16.37
CA THR A 265 -11.15 -6.52 17.32
C THR A 265 -12.48 -6.37 16.59
N ASN A 266 -12.60 -5.43 15.66
CA ASN A 266 -13.83 -5.23 14.89
C ASN A 266 -14.13 -6.42 13.95
N LEU A 267 -13.11 -6.99 13.30
CA LEU A 267 -13.28 -8.20 12.48
C LEU A 267 -13.70 -9.41 13.33
N ASN A 268 -13.20 -9.54 14.55
CA ASN A 268 -13.61 -10.61 15.46
C ASN A 268 -15.10 -10.49 15.83
N ILE A 269 -15.58 -9.27 16.11
CA ILE A 269 -17.01 -9.03 16.34
C ILE A 269 -17.82 -9.42 15.10
N MET A 270 -17.39 -9.03 13.89
CA MET A 270 -18.06 -9.41 12.65
C MET A 270 -18.12 -10.92 12.44
N ILE A 271 -17.06 -11.66 12.78
CA ILE A 271 -17.03 -13.14 12.75
C ILE A 271 -18.08 -13.71 13.71
N HIS A 272 -18.17 -13.20 14.95
CA HIS A 272 -19.14 -13.66 15.94
C HIS A 272 -20.60 -13.34 15.55
N ILE A 273 -20.84 -12.18 14.92
CA ILE A 273 -22.16 -11.83 14.34
C ILE A 273 -22.56 -12.87 13.30
N GLN A 274 -21.69 -13.17 12.33
CA GLN A 274 -21.98 -14.14 11.26
C GLN A 274 -22.08 -15.58 11.76
N SER A 275 -21.35 -15.93 12.83
CA SER A 275 -21.39 -17.25 13.46
C SER A 275 -22.58 -17.42 14.42
N ASN A 276 -23.39 -16.38 14.63
CA ASN A 276 -24.51 -16.34 15.58
C ASN A 276 -24.10 -16.66 17.04
N MET A 277 -22.84 -16.38 17.40
CA MET A 277 -22.30 -16.63 18.74
C MET A 277 -22.54 -15.43 19.66
N LEU A 278 -23.83 -15.10 19.89
CA LEU A 278 -24.24 -13.85 20.54
C LEU A 278 -23.78 -13.75 22.00
N LYS A 279 -23.77 -14.87 22.74
CA LYS A 279 -23.29 -14.88 24.14
C LYS A 279 -21.80 -14.50 24.24
N THR A 280 -20.96 -15.18 23.46
CA THR A 280 -19.52 -14.87 23.39
C THR A 280 -19.27 -13.43 22.94
N LEU A 281 -20.09 -12.91 22.02
CA LEU A 281 -20.01 -11.52 21.59
C LEU A 281 -20.28 -10.55 22.75
N ILE A 282 -21.34 -10.76 23.52
CA ILE A 282 -21.66 -9.93 24.69
C ILE A 282 -20.54 -10.03 25.74
N ASP A 283 -19.99 -11.22 25.98
CA ASP A 283 -18.86 -11.41 26.89
C ASP A 283 -17.64 -10.59 26.46
N ILE A 284 -17.32 -10.56 25.16
CA ILE A 284 -16.22 -9.73 24.62
C ILE A 284 -16.48 -8.23 24.85
N LEU A 285 -17.71 -7.75 24.65
CA LEU A 285 -18.06 -6.36 24.91
C LEU A 285 -18.00 -6.04 26.41
N LYS A 286 -18.44 -6.97 27.25
CA LYS A 286 -18.38 -6.88 28.71
C LYS A 286 -16.94 -6.78 29.20
N ASP A 287 -16.06 -7.67 28.78
CA ASP A 287 -14.62 -7.63 29.08
C ASP A 287 -13.99 -6.30 28.63
N ALA A 288 -14.41 -5.79 27.47
CA ALA A 288 -13.98 -4.51 26.95
C ALA A 288 -14.56 -3.31 27.72
N THR A 289 -15.55 -3.47 28.59
CA THR A 289 -16.04 -2.41 29.49
C THR A 289 -15.50 -2.53 30.91
N GLU A 290 -15.36 -3.75 31.43
CA GLU A 290 -14.99 -4.06 32.82
C GLU A 290 -13.49 -4.08 33.08
N GLY A 291 -12.68 -4.25 32.02
CA GLY A 291 -11.23 -4.20 32.13
C GLY A 291 -10.73 -2.84 32.64
N ASN A 292 -10.33 -2.79 33.91
CA ASN A 292 -9.40 -1.81 34.50
C ASN A 292 -8.03 -1.97 33.84
N LEU A 293 -7.97 -1.71 32.54
CA LEU A 293 -6.75 -1.76 31.77
C LEU A 293 -5.87 -0.60 32.23
N SER A 294 -4.66 -0.93 32.71
CA SER A 294 -3.66 0.06 33.09
C SER A 294 -3.48 1.09 31.97
N ARG A 295 -3.00 2.30 32.29
CA ARG A 295 -2.77 3.38 31.31
C ARG A 295 -1.90 2.95 30.12
N PHE A 296 -1.16 1.83 30.26
CA PHE A 296 -0.21 1.31 29.30
C PHE A 296 -0.76 0.18 28.41
N VAL A 297 -1.94 -0.38 28.71
CA VAL A 297 -2.56 -1.40 27.85
C VAL A 297 -3.45 -0.72 26.81
N LYS A 298 -3.30 -1.14 25.54
CA LYS A 298 -4.17 -0.68 24.46
C LYS A 298 -5.61 -1.09 24.73
N LYS A 299 -6.49 -0.12 24.82
CA LYS A 299 -7.92 -0.34 25.02
C LYS A 299 -8.56 -0.79 23.70
N HIS A 300 -9.54 -1.69 23.79
CA HIS A 300 -10.37 -2.07 22.65
C HIS A 300 -11.21 -0.88 22.21
N VAL A 301 -11.25 -0.63 20.90
CA VAL A 301 -12.05 0.42 20.26
C VAL A 301 -12.91 -0.25 19.19
N PHE A 302 -14.19 0.09 19.17
CA PHE A 302 -15.18 -0.48 18.27
C PHE A 302 -15.71 0.57 17.30
N SER A 303 -15.94 0.17 16.06
CA SER A 303 -16.59 1.00 15.05
C SER A 303 -18.09 1.07 15.33
N GLU A 304 -18.66 2.28 15.24
CA GLU A 304 -20.09 2.49 15.36
C GLU A 304 -20.88 1.59 14.40
N GLU A 305 -20.43 1.48 13.15
CA GLU A 305 -21.05 0.63 12.11
C GLU A 305 -21.13 -0.84 12.56
N VAL A 306 -20.10 -1.33 13.23
CA VAL A 306 -20.05 -2.72 13.72
C VAL A 306 -21.00 -2.91 14.90
N LEU A 307 -21.07 -1.94 15.81
CA LEU A 307 -21.98 -1.99 16.97
C LEU A 307 -23.46 -1.92 16.54
N VAL A 308 -23.79 -1.14 15.51
CA VAL A 308 -25.14 -1.13 14.93
C VAL A 308 -25.53 -2.52 14.44
N LYS A 309 -24.64 -3.22 13.72
CA LYS A 309 -24.87 -4.61 13.28
C LYS A 309 -25.02 -5.59 14.44
N VAL A 310 -24.31 -5.37 15.55
CA VAL A 310 -24.53 -6.16 16.78
C VAL A 310 -25.95 -5.96 17.28
N ARG A 311 -26.39 -4.70 17.39
CA ARG A 311 -27.71 -4.34 17.91
C ARG A 311 -28.84 -4.97 17.09
N GLU A 312 -28.74 -4.88 15.76
CA GLU A 312 -29.66 -5.54 14.82
C GLU A 312 -29.74 -7.04 15.08
N LYS A 313 -28.60 -7.69 15.34
CA LYS A 313 -28.54 -9.14 15.53
C LYS A 313 -29.08 -9.62 16.88
N VAL A 314 -29.02 -8.79 17.93
CA VAL A 314 -29.54 -9.12 19.26
C VAL A 314 -30.98 -8.63 19.49
N GLN A 315 -31.57 -7.93 18.52
CA GLN A 315 -32.89 -7.32 18.63
C GLN A 315 -33.99 -8.34 19.02
N ASP A 316 -33.91 -9.56 18.51
CA ASP A 316 -34.89 -10.61 18.75
C ASP A 316 -34.74 -11.31 20.12
N VAL A 317 -33.70 -10.95 20.89
CA VAL A 317 -33.41 -11.53 22.22
C VAL A 317 -33.40 -10.43 23.28
N PRO A 318 -34.55 -10.14 23.93
CA PRO A 318 -34.70 -8.99 24.82
C PRO A 318 -33.66 -8.90 25.94
N ALA A 319 -33.27 -10.04 26.52
CA ALA A 319 -32.26 -10.09 27.58
C ALA A 319 -30.86 -9.67 27.08
N LEU A 320 -30.47 -10.09 25.87
CA LEU A 320 -29.19 -9.71 25.28
C LEU A 320 -29.23 -8.27 24.78
N LEU A 321 -30.37 -7.81 24.25
CA LEU A 321 -30.56 -6.42 23.83
C LEU A 321 -30.40 -5.44 25.00
N ALA A 322 -31.05 -5.71 26.14
CA ALA A 322 -30.92 -4.87 27.33
C ALA A 322 -29.46 -4.83 27.85
N THR A 323 -28.79 -5.99 27.85
CA THR A 323 -27.37 -6.08 28.23
C THR A 323 -26.48 -5.30 27.26
N PHE A 324 -26.75 -5.40 25.95
CA PHE A 324 -26.02 -4.68 24.93
C PHE A 324 -26.18 -3.16 25.06
N ASP A 325 -27.41 -2.65 25.22
CA ASP A 325 -27.67 -1.21 25.33
C ASP A 325 -26.95 -0.60 26.56
N GLU A 326 -26.87 -1.33 27.68
CA GLU A 326 -26.06 -0.94 28.84
C GLU A 326 -24.56 -0.87 28.52
N LEU A 327 -24.02 -1.92 27.89
CA LEU A 327 -22.61 -1.99 27.49
C LEU A 327 -22.25 -0.91 26.47
N TYR A 328 -23.13 -0.68 25.50
CA TYR A 328 -22.97 0.35 24.47
C TYR A 328 -22.87 1.75 25.10
N GLY A 329 -23.74 2.08 26.05
CA GLY A 329 -23.66 3.32 26.82
C GLY A 329 -22.31 3.48 27.55
N LYS A 330 -21.84 2.42 28.22
CA LYS A 330 -20.53 2.41 28.89
C LYS A 330 -19.36 2.60 27.92
N LEU A 331 -19.40 1.95 26.75
CA LEU A 331 -18.36 2.10 25.71
C LEU A 331 -18.28 3.55 25.21
N HIS A 332 -19.43 4.21 25.02
CA HIS A 332 -19.51 5.59 24.57
C HIS A 332 -18.95 6.56 25.62
N ILE A 333 -19.36 6.42 26.89
CA ILE A 333 -18.85 7.22 28.02
C ILE A 333 -17.33 7.09 28.15
N HIS A 334 -16.79 5.89 27.93
CA HIS A 334 -15.35 5.63 27.99
C HIS A 334 -14.56 6.03 26.72
N GLY A 335 -15.21 6.60 25.70
CA GLY A 335 -14.57 6.97 24.43
C GLY A 335 -13.98 5.76 23.68
N ARG A 336 -14.58 4.58 23.84
CA ARG A 336 -14.15 3.32 23.17
C ARG A 336 -14.87 3.07 21.85
N VAL A 337 -15.57 4.07 21.33
CA VAL A 337 -16.30 4.01 20.06
C VAL A 337 -15.70 4.99 19.08
N THR A 338 -15.49 4.54 17.84
CA THR A 338 -14.98 5.37 16.75
C THR A 338 -16.04 5.57 15.66
N ALA A 339 -16.09 6.79 15.12
CA ALA A 339 -16.95 7.14 13.99
C ALA A 339 -16.44 6.54 12.66
N TYR A 340 -15.21 6.05 12.60
CA TYR A 340 -14.66 5.41 11.40
C TYR A 340 -15.37 4.07 11.12
N THR A 341 -15.80 3.88 9.88
CA THR A 341 -16.31 2.59 9.37
C THR A 341 -15.22 1.51 9.37
N LEU A 342 -15.62 0.24 9.29
CA LEU A 342 -14.64 -0.85 9.20
C LEU A 342 -13.78 -0.73 7.93
N ASP A 343 -14.40 -0.30 6.83
CA ASP A 343 -13.70 -0.01 5.57
C ASP A 343 -12.65 1.10 5.74
N ALA A 344 -13.01 2.21 6.39
CA ALA A 344 -12.09 3.31 6.66
C ALA A 344 -10.93 2.87 7.57
N LEU A 345 -11.20 2.04 8.58
CA LEU A 345 -10.16 1.50 9.46
C LEU A 345 -9.17 0.59 8.71
N LEU A 346 -9.65 -0.24 7.78
CA LEU A 346 -8.80 -1.11 6.93
C LEU A 346 -7.96 -0.29 5.95
N CYS A 347 -8.59 0.68 5.30
CA CYS A 347 -7.98 1.50 4.26
C CYS A 347 -7.17 2.68 4.79
N HIS A 348 -7.18 2.93 6.11
CA HIS A 348 -6.40 4.02 6.69
C HIS A 348 -4.89 3.80 6.51
N THR A 349 -4.20 4.80 5.94
CA THR A 349 -2.75 4.81 5.84
C THR A 349 -2.13 4.89 7.25
N PRO A 350 -1.27 3.93 7.67
CA PRO A 350 -0.65 3.97 8.99
C PRO A 350 0.18 5.23 9.18
N SER A 351 0.14 5.81 10.38
CA SER A 351 1.03 6.94 10.71
C SER A 351 2.50 6.49 10.76
N ASP A 352 3.37 7.30 10.15
CA ASP A 352 4.81 7.05 10.15
C ASP A 352 5.39 7.26 11.55
N ARG A 353 5.75 6.14 12.21
CA ARG A 353 6.38 6.14 13.55
C ARG A 353 7.66 6.99 13.65
N LYS A 354 8.33 7.27 12.52
CA LYS A 354 9.62 7.99 12.46
C LYS A 354 9.50 9.52 12.55
N SER A 355 8.30 10.09 12.44
CA SER A 355 8.10 11.54 12.60
C SER A 355 8.62 12.07 13.95
N HIS A 356 8.54 11.25 15.01
CA HIS A 356 9.10 11.57 16.32
C HIS A 356 10.64 11.51 16.40
N THR A 357 11.29 10.64 15.61
CA THR A 357 12.76 10.48 15.65
C THR A 357 13.48 11.65 14.98
N VAL A 358 12.88 12.23 13.93
CA VAL A 358 13.43 13.41 13.23
C VAL A 358 13.44 14.65 14.13
N LEU A 359 12.47 14.79 15.04
CA LEU A 359 12.44 15.88 16.02
C LEU A 359 13.56 15.77 17.07
N LEU A 360 13.97 14.55 17.45
CA LEU A 360 15.06 14.32 18.39
C LEU A 360 16.44 14.55 17.74
N ASN A 361 16.60 14.21 16.47
CA ASN A 361 17.85 14.41 15.73
C ASN A 361 18.12 15.87 15.32
N LYS A 362 17.22 16.81 15.57
CA LYS A 362 17.47 18.25 15.36
C LYS A 362 18.28 18.91 16.48
N ARG A 363 18.68 18.17 17.52
CA ARG A 363 19.48 18.66 18.67
C ARG A 363 20.98 18.34 18.60
N THR A 364 21.52 18.02 17.43
CA THR A 364 22.95 17.68 17.26
C THR A 364 23.88 18.88 17.06
N VAL A 365 23.35 20.10 16.99
CA VAL A 365 24.14 21.33 16.83
C VAL A 365 23.87 22.28 18.00
N SER A 366 24.94 22.68 18.68
CA SER A 366 24.88 23.67 19.75
C SER A 366 24.40 25.02 19.20
N ARG A 367 23.35 25.60 19.77
CA ARG A 367 22.85 26.94 19.38
C ARG A 367 23.80 28.08 19.76
N ARG A 368 24.76 27.86 20.66
CA ARG A 368 25.74 28.89 21.06
C ARG A 368 26.97 28.91 20.17
N THR A 369 27.38 27.77 19.63
CA THR A 369 28.65 27.62 18.89
C THR A 369 28.48 27.18 17.44
N PHE A 370 27.26 26.82 17.01
CA PHE A 370 26.95 26.34 15.65
C PHE A 370 27.86 25.20 15.17
N GLN A 371 28.41 24.39 16.07
CA GLN A 371 29.22 23.22 15.76
C GLN A 371 28.51 21.89 16.11
N PRO A 372 28.82 20.79 15.38
CA PRO A 372 28.32 19.45 15.69
C PRO A 372 28.89 18.95 17.02
N LEU A 373 28.04 18.41 17.89
CA LEU A 373 28.42 17.92 19.24
C LEU A 373 29.39 16.70 19.22
N SER A 374 29.77 16.19 18.06
CA SER A 374 30.70 15.05 17.93
C SER A 374 32.18 15.42 17.95
N GLN A 375 32.54 16.71 17.93
CA GLN A 375 33.94 17.16 17.90
C GLN A 375 34.52 17.57 19.27
N SER A 376 33.73 17.64 20.33
CA SER A 376 34.19 18.16 21.64
C SER A 376 34.71 17.09 22.62
N LEU A 377 35.00 15.86 22.17
CA LEU A 377 35.46 14.77 23.02
C LEU A 377 36.89 14.28 22.72
N TRP A 378 37.64 15.01 21.90
CA TRP A 378 39.05 14.71 21.57
C TRP A 378 39.95 15.94 21.76
N ALA A 379 39.81 16.58 22.91
CA ALA A 379 40.73 17.60 23.37
C ALA A 379 41.01 17.37 24.86
N GLU A 380 41.89 16.42 25.13
CA GLU A 380 42.87 16.44 26.22
C GLU A 380 44.14 15.74 25.72
#